data_AF-A0A3L7U789-F1
#
_entry.id   AF-A0A3L7U789-F1
#
_cell.length_a   1.000
_cell.length_b   1.000
_cell.length_c   1.000
_cell.angle_alpha   90.00
_cell.angle_beta   90.00
_cell.angle_gamma   90.00
#
_symmetry.space_group_name_H-M   'P 1'
#
loop_
_entity.id
_entity.type
_entity.pdbx_description
1 polymer ?
#
loop_
_entity_poly.entity_id
_entity_poly.type
_entity_poly.pdbx_seq_one_letter_code
_entity_poly.pdbx_strand_id
1 'polypeptide(L)'
;MLIDKAPLTTYEFPWHQDNAYQFWNPPDAVAVTLALDDSTAESGAIVCLTGSHRESILPHQPSGVFGASRSLVTPPNADEYPPVTLSLKPGDVSLHHVSTIHRTGPNHTSKHRRNLGFAYHTSRSVCDNAAADQYKRDLEKFLQTQQIPV
;
A
#
# COMPACT_ATOMS: atom_id res chain seq x y z
N MET A 1 2.86 5.40 -11.34
CA MET A 1 3.69 5.95 -10.24
C MET A 1 4.96 5.11 -10.12
N LEU A 2 6.15 5.72 -10.06
CA LEU A 2 7.37 4.99 -9.74
C LEU A 2 7.50 4.85 -8.22
N ILE A 3 7.76 3.64 -7.73
CA ILE A 3 8.04 3.36 -6.33
C ILE A 3 9.45 2.77 -6.25
N ASP A 4 10.36 3.45 -5.56
CA ASP A 4 11.74 3.00 -5.37
C ASP A 4 12.03 2.77 -3.88
N LYS A 5 12.37 1.53 -3.52
CA LYS A 5 13.07 1.27 -2.27
C LYS A 5 14.57 1.25 -2.54
N ALA A 6 15.23 2.34 -2.16
CA ALA A 6 16.68 2.47 -2.26
C ALA A 6 17.40 1.36 -1.47
N PRO A 7 18.65 1.03 -1.83
CA PRO A 7 19.47 0.09 -1.08
C PRO A 7 19.52 0.42 0.42
N LEU A 8 19.47 -0.61 1.26
CA LEU A 8 19.63 -0.50 2.73
C LEU A 8 18.60 0.42 3.43
N THR A 9 17.49 0.72 2.76
CA THR A 9 16.41 1.53 3.34
C THR A 9 15.77 0.80 4.51
N THR A 10 15.65 1.49 5.64
CA THR A 10 15.17 0.90 6.91
C THR A 10 13.67 1.05 7.15
N TYR A 11 12.97 1.89 6.39
CA TYR A 11 11.53 2.07 6.56
C TYR A 11 10.72 0.94 5.90
N GLU A 12 9.59 0.61 6.52
CA GLU A 12 8.56 -0.24 5.93
C GLU A 12 7.32 0.58 5.58
N PHE A 13 6.51 0.08 4.64
CA PHE A 13 5.13 0.53 4.53
C PHE A 13 4.29 -0.42 5.36
N PRO A 14 3.64 0.06 6.44
CA PRO A 14 2.95 -0.80 7.39
C PRO A 14 1.72 -1.47 6.77
N TRP A 15 1.10 -2.39 7.50
CA TRP A 15 -0.16 -3.00 7.08
C TRP A 15 -1.24 -1.94 6.83
N HIS A 16 -1.87 -1.98 5.65
CA HIS A 16 -2.93 -1.06 5.26
C HIS A 16 -3.81 -1.68 4.16
N GLN A 17 -4.95 -1.03 3.90
CA GLN A 17 -5.79 -1.22 2.71
C GLN A 17 -5.73 0.06 1.88
N ASP A 18 -5.50 -0.06 0.57
CA ASP A 18 -5.43 1.10 -0.33
C ASP A 18 -6.74 1.92 -0.32
N ASN A 19 -7.88 1.24 -0.21
CA ASN A 19 -9.17 1.93 -0.23
C ASN A 19 -9.44 2.78 1.04
N ALA A 20 -8.58 2.70 2.07
CA ALA A 20 -8.65 3.58 3.23
C ALA A 20 -8.28 5.05 2.93
N TYR A 21 -7.72 5.30 1.75
CA TYR A 21 -7.41 6.66 1.26
C TYR A 21 -7.75 6.87 -0.23
N GLN A 22 -8.23 5.85 -0.94
CA GLN A 22 -8.70 5.97 -2.31
C GLN A 22 -10.22 6.12 -2.44
N PHE A 23 -11.00 5.64 -1.47
CA PHE A 23 -12.45 5.85 -1.35
C PHE A 23 -13.29 5.41 -2.57
N TRP A 24 -12.92 4.31 -3.23
CA TRP A 24 -13.71 3.68 -4.27
C TRP A 24 -14.99 3.05 -3.72
N ASN A 25 -16.14 3.36 -4.35
CA ASN A 25 -17.45 2.81 -4.00
C ASN A 25 -18.28 2.44 -5.26
N PRO A 26 -18.68 1.16 -5.43
CA PRO A 26 -18.18 -0.02 -4.72
C PRO A 26 -16.64 -0.14 -4.83
N PRO A 27 -15.95 -0.88 -3.94
CA PRO A 27 -14.49 -0.98 -3.90
C PRO A 27 -13.88 -1.83 -5.03
N ASP A 28 -14.52 -1.85 -6.21
CA ASP A 28 -14.11 -2.63 -7.38
C ASP A 28 -12.93 -1.99 -8.11
N ALA A 29 -11.78 -2.00 -7.43
CA ALA A 29 -10.53 -1.48 -7.93
C ALA A 29 -9.36 -2.40 -7.56
N VAL A 30 -8.29 -2.30 -8.34
CA VAL A 30 -7.05 -3.05 -8.15
C VAL A 30 -5.84 -2.13 -8.26
N ALA A 31 -4.88 -2.35 -7.36
CA ALA A 31 -3.53 -1.85 -7.52
C ALA A 31 -2.73 -2.87 -8.34
N VAL A 32 -1.97 -2.38 -9.32
CA VAL A 32 -1.18 -3.19 -10.23
C VAL A 32 0.26 -2.73 -10.18
N THR A 33 1.18 -3.66 -10.00
CA THR A 33 2.61 -3.39 -9.85
C THR A 33 3.39 -4.17 -10.88
N LEU A 34 4.11 -3.46 -11.75
CA LEU A 34 5.13 -4.03 -12.65
C LEU A 34 6.50 -3.92 -11.98
N ALA A 35 7.14 -5.06 -11.75
CA ALA A 35 8.48 -5.10 -11.17
C ALA A 35 9.54 -4.69 -12.20
N LEU A 36 10.41 -3.73 -11.84
CA LEU A 36 11.54 -3.33 -12.67
C LEU A 36 12.85 -3.99 -12.22
N ASP A 37 12.92 -4.41 -10.96
CA ASP A 37 14.03 -5.12 -10.33
C ASP A 37 13.52 -6.40 -9.65
N ASP A 38 14.42 -7.26 -9.19
CA ASP A 38 14.06 -8.40 -8.33
C ASP A 38 13.36 -7.92 -7.04
N SER A 39 12.13 -8.38 -6.82
CA SER A 39 11.34 -8.17 -5.61
C SER A 39 11.33 -9.46 -4.80
N THR A 40 11.92 -9.44 -3.61
CA THR A 40 12.07 -10.60 -2.72
C THR A 40 11.74 -10.16 -1.29
N ALA A 41 11.60 -11.10 -0.35
CA ALA A 41 11.42 -10.75 1.06
C ALA A 41 12.55 -9.82 1.57
N GLU A 42 13.80 -10.04 1.14
CA GLU A 42 14.97 -9.26 1.55
C GLU A 42 14.99 -7.85 0.92
N SER A 43 14.52 -7.70 -0.32
CA SER A 43 14.38 -6.39 -1.00
C SER A 43 13.06 -5.68 -0.69
N GLY A 44 12.33 -6.19 0.30
CA GLY A 44 11.12 -5.57 0.83
C GLY A 44 9.88 -5.80 -0.02
N ALA A 45 9.72 -6.98 -0.62
CA ALA A 45 8.55 -7.32 -1.44
C ALA A 45 7.21 -7.03 -0.75
N ILE A 46 6.16 -6.88 -1.58
CA ILE A 46 4.79 -6.77 -1.09
C ILE A 46 4.42 -8.09 -0.40
N VAL A 47 3.84 -7.96 0.79
CA VAL A 47 3.23 -9.07 1.51
C VAL A 47 1.74 -8.79 1.60
N CYS A 48 0.92 -9.71 1.11
CA CYS A 48 -0.54 -9.63 1.14
C CYS A 48 -1.10 -10.64 2.12
N LEU A 49 -2.22 -10.31 2.78
CA LEU A 49 -2.97 -11.25 3.59
C LEU A 49 -4.06 -11.91 2.76
N THR A 50 -3.97 -13.22 2.59
CA THR A 50 -4.87 -13.99 1.71
C THR A 50 -6.31 -13.90 2.20
N GLY A 51 -7.26 -13.58 1.30
CA GLY A 51 -8.69 -13.50 1.65
C GLY A 51 -9.13 -12.18 2.31
N SER A 52 -8.20 -11.38 2.85
CA SER A 52 -8.50 -10.15 3.60
C SER A 52 -9.27 -9.07 2.82
N HIS A 53 -9.27 -9.11 1.49
CA HIS A 53 -10.06 -8.20 0.65
C HIS A 53 -11.58 -8.30 0.85
N ARG A 54 -12.05 -9.38 1.49
CA ARG A 54 -13.46 -9.61 1.83
C ARG A 54 -13.89 -8.86 3.08
N GLU A 55 -12.92 -8.40 3.87
CA GLU A 55 -13.19 -7.55 5.01
C GLU A 55 -13.63 -6.15 4.57
N SER A 56 -14.35 -5.50 5.47
CA SER A 56 -14.59 -4.07 5.34
C SER A 56 -13.27 -3.29 5.42
N ILE A 57 -13.32 -1.99 5.14
CA ILE A 57 -12.17 -1.13 5.40
C ILE A 57 -12.03 -0.97 6.91
N LEU A 58 -10.97 -1.53 7.47
CA LEU A 58 -10.68 -1.52 8.90
C LEU A 58 -10.27 -0.10 9.37
N PRO A 59 -10.27 0.18 10.68
CA PRO A 59 -9.79 1.46 11.20
C PRO A 59 -8.31 1.71 10.84
N HIS A 60 -8.05 2.89 10.25
CA HIS A 60 -6.70 3.34 9.89
C HIS A 60 -6.33 4.66 10.57
N GLN A 61 -5.04 4.85 10.82
CA GLN A 61 -4.43 6.07 11.33
C GLN A 61 -3.32 6.58 10.39
N PRO A 62 -2.89 7.83 10.49
CA PRO A 62 -1.69 8.30 9.77
C PRO A 62 -0.49 7.42 10.11
N SER A 63 0.27 7.00 9.10
CA SER A 63 1.37 6.05 9.33
C SER A 63 2.63 6.69 9.93
N GLY A 64 2.84 7.99 9.68
CA GLY A 64 4.10 8.70 9.99
C GLY A 64 5.27 8.37 9.06
N VAL A 65 5.08 7.50 8.07
CA VAL A 65 6.10 7.10 7.08
C VAL A 65 5.91 7.89 5.79
N PHE A 66 6.95 8.59 5.34
CA PHE A 66 6.92 9.30 4.07
C PHE A 66 6.61 8.35 2.90
N GLY A 67 5.65 8.73 2.06
CA GLY A 67 5.19 7.90 0.93
C GLY A 67 4.20 6.79 1.30
N ALA A 68 3.87 6.57 2.57
CA ALA A 68 2.80 5.66 3.02
C ALA A 68 1.83 6.41 3.92
N SER A 69 0.62 6.71 3.46
CA SER A 69 -0.22 7.66 4.18
C SER A 69 -0.92 7.07 5.41
N ARG A 70 -1.30 5.78 5.37
CA ARG A 70 -2.11 5.13 6.38
C ARG A 70 -1.46 3.85 6.90
N SER A 71 -1.76 3.51 8.14
CA SER A 71 -1.51 2.21 8.76
C SER A 71 -2.77 1.74 9.47
N LEU A 72 -2.96 0.43 9.59
CA LEU A 72 -3.99 -0.14 10.45
C LEU A 72 -3.77 0.29 11.91
N VAL A 73 -4.85 0.63 12.61
CA VAL A 73 -4.81 0.94 14.05
C VAL A 73 -4.45 -0.30 14.86
N THR A 74 -4.99 -1.46 14.45
CA THR A 74 -4.70 -2.76 15.08
C THR A 74 -4.01 -3.65 14.06
N PRO A 75 -2.89 -4.29 14.41
CA PRO A 75 -2.24 -5.26 13.54
C PRO A 75 -3.22 -6.36 13.11
N PRO A 76 -3.15 -6.83 11.85
CA PRO A 76 -4.03 -7.90 11.39
C PRO A 76 -3.66 -9.23 12.04
N ASN A 77 -4.67 -10.07 12.27
CA ASN A 77 -4.46 -11.42 12.79
C ASN A 77 -3.92 -12.34 11.68
N ALA A 78 -2.65 -12.72 11.78
CA ALA A 78 -1.98 -13.56 10.79
C ALA A 78 -2.48 -15.02 10.79
N ASP A 79 -3.12 -15.47 11.87
CA ASP A 79 -3.72 -16.82 11.94
C ASP A 79 -5.01 -16.90 11.12
N GLU A 80 -5.73 -15.79 11.04
CA GLU A 80 -6.97 -15.67 10.28
C GLU A 80 -6.70 -15.46 8.79
N TYR A 81 -5.66 -14.69 8.47
CA TYR A 81 -5.28 -14.38 7.10
C TYR A 81 -3.80 -14.71 6.84
N PRO A 82 -3.51 -15.90 6.29
CA PRO A 82 -2.14 -16.29 6.01
C PRO A 82 -1.43 -15.30 5.07
N PRO A 83 -0.23 -14.81 5.44
CA PRO A 83 0.54 -13.88 4.62
C PRO A 83 1.19 -14.59 3.42
N VAL A 84 1.21 -13.90 2.28
CA VAL A 84 1.89 -14.34 1.05
C VAL A 84 2.82 -13.22 0.58
N THR A 85 4.10 -13.55 0.44
CA THR A 85 5.10 -12.65 -0.14
C THR A 85 5.07 -12.76 -1.66
N LEU A 86 4.88 -11.63 -2.34
CA LEU A 86 4.90 -11.54 -3.80
C LEU A 86 6.34 -11.40 -4.27
N SER A 87 7.03 -12.53 -4.43
CA SER A 87 8.36 -12.57 -5.03
C SER A 87 8.25 -12.43 -6.55
N LEU A 88 8.85 -11.39 -7.12
CA LEU A 88 8.71 -11.00 -8.52
C LEU A 88 10.07 -10.84 -9.18
N LYS A 89 10.17 -11.22 -10.45
CA LYS A 89 11.30 -10.91 -11.34
C LYS A 89 11.03 -9.64 -12.15
N PRO A 90 12.06 -8.97 -12.67
CA PRO A 90 11.86 -7.87 -13.61
C PRO A 90 10.94 -8.29 -14.77
N GLY A 91 9.87 -7.52 -15.00
CA GLY A 91 8.84 -7.81 -16.00
C GLY A 91 7.60 -8.51 -15.45
N ASP A 92 7.66 -9.11 -14.26
CA ASP A 92 6.48 -9.70 -13.62
C ASP A 92 5.49 -8.62 -13.19
N VAL A 93 4.21 -8.95 -13.27
CA VAL A 93 3.11 -8.09 -12.83
C VAL A 93 2.38 -8.78 -11.67
N SER A 94 2.15 -8.03 -10.60
CA SER A 94 1.25 -8.42 -9.52
C SER A 94 0.05 -7.48 -9.46
N LEU A 95 -1.08 -8.02 -9.02
CA LEU A 95 -2.31 -7.27 -8.82
C LEU A 95 -2.89 -7.64 -7.46
N HIS A 96 -3.36 -6.66 -6.70
CA HIS A 96 -4.15 -6.90 -5.51
C HIS A 96 -5.37 -5.97 -5.47
N HIS A 97 -6.47 -6.47 -4.91
CA HIS A 97 -7.68 -5.69 -4.68
C HIS A 97 -7.40 -4.54 -3.70
N VAL A 98 -8.03 -3.38 -3.90
CA VAL A 98 -7.78 -2.19 -3.05
C VAL A 98 -8.14 -2.38 -1.56
N SER A 99 -8.98 -3.37 -1.25
CA SER A 99 -9.30 -3.77 0.12
C SER A 99 -8.38 -4.86 0.69
N THR A 100 -7.44 -5.43 -0.09
CA THR A 100 -6.48 -6.41 0.43
C THR A 100 -5.58 -5.75 1.45
N ILE A 101 -5.48 -6.34 2.65
CA ILE A 101 -4.51 -5.91 3.65
C ILE A 101 -3.12 -6.32 3.17
N HIS A 102 -2.23 -5.35 3.04
CA HIS A 102 -0.88 -5.59 2.54
C HIS A 102 0.14 -4.64 3.17
N ARG A 103 1.43 -4.98 3.05
CA ARG A 103 2.56 -4.19 3.53
C ARG A 103 3.79 -4.38 2.64
N THR A 104 4.84 -3.58 2.86
CA THR A 104 6.17 -3.85 2.29
C THR A 104 7.25 -3.68 3.34
N GLY A 105 8.13 -4.68 3.51
CA GLY A 105 9.25 -4.60 4.46
C GLY A 105 10.38 -3.67 3.99
N PRO A 106 11.39 -3.39 4.83
CA PRO A 106 12.60 -2.66 4.43
C PRO A 106 13.35 -3.32 3.26
N ASN A 107 14.28 -2.60 2.64
CA ASN A 107 15.18 -3.18 1.64
C ASN A 107 16.55 -3.40 2.27
N HIS A 108 16.88 -4.65 2.58
CA HIS A 108 18.16 -5.04 3.17
C HIS A 108 19.26 -5.30 2.13
N THR A 109 18.93 -5.24 0.85
CA THR A 109 19.90 -5.50 -0.23
C THR A 109 20.71 -4.25 -0.58
N SER A 110 21.83 -4.47 -1.27
CA SER A 110 22.65 -3.40 -1.86
C SER A 110 22.12 -2.87 -3.20
N LYS A 111 20.94 -3.32 -3.64
CA LYS A 111 20.31 -2.95 -4.92
C LYS A 111 19.01 -2.19 -4.69
N HIS A 112 18.61 -1.39 -5.67
CA HIS A 112 17.29 -0.79 -5.70
C HIS A 112 16.21 -1.85 -5.89
N ARG A 113 15.02 -1.59 -5.36
CA ARG A 113 13.79 -2.34 -5.67
C ARG A 113 12.76 -1.37 -6.23
N ARG A 114 12.74 -1.20 -7.55
CA ARG A 114 11.85 -0.28 -8.26
C ARG A 114 10.66 -0.99 -8.87
N ASN A 115 9.52 -0.32 -8.86
CA ASN A 115 8.30 -0.81 -9.50
C ASN A 115 7.51 0.34 -10.12
N LEU A 116 6.75 0.03 -11.18
CA LEU A 116 5.72 0.93 -11.70
C LEU A 116 4.36 0.50 -11.18
N GLY A 117 3.75 1.38 -10.39
CA GLY A 117 2.38 1.24 -9.89
C GLY A 117 1.35 1.86 -10.84
N PHE A 118 0.27 1.12 -11.06
CA PHE A 118 -0.93 1.51 -11.78
C PHE A 118 -2.15 1.23 -10.89
N ALA A 119 -3.25 1.93 -11.15
CA ALA A 119 -4.52 1.67 -10.50
C ALA A 119 -5.60 1.56 -11.57
N TYR A 120 -6.45 0.55 -11.45
CA TYR A 120 -7.60 0.35 -12.33
C TYR A 120 -8.84 0.14 -11.47
N HIS A 121 -9.96 0.67 -11.92
CA HIS A 121 -11.26 0.44 -11.30
C HIS A 121 -12.28 0.12 -12.38
N THR A 122 -13.35 -0.56 -11.97
CA THR A 122 -14.47 -0.82 -12.88
C THR A 122 -15.22 0.47 -13.20
N SER A 123 -15.92 0.51 -14.34
CA SER A 123 -16.76 1.66 -14.73
C SER A 123 -17.91 1.95 -13.78
N ARG A 124 -18.29 0.99 -12.91
CA ARG A 124 -19.31 1.15 -11.88
C ARG A 124 -18.77 1.73 -10.57
N SER A 125 -17.46 1.71 -10.37
CA SER A 125 -16.83 2.22 -9.16
C SER A 125 -16.55 3.71 -9.30
N VAL A 126 -17.01 4.49 -8.33
CA VAL A 126 -16.84 5.95 -8.28
C VAL A 126 -16.11 6.30 -6.99
N CYS A 127 -15.18 7.26 -7.08
CA CYS A 127 -14.51 7.79 -5.90
C CYS A 127 -15.48 8.68 -5.09
N ASP A 128 -15.58 8.45 -3.78
CA ASP A 128 -16.22 9.39 -2.87
C ASP A 128 -15.34 10.63 -2.69
N ASN A 129 -15.61 11.63 -3.53
CA ASN A 129 -14.86 12.88 -3.54
C ASN A 129 -14.96 13.64 -2.21
N ALA A 130 -16.07 13.53 -1.49
CA ALA A 130 -16.23 14.21 -0.20
C ALA A 130 -15.30 13.59 0.85
N ALA A 131 -15.23 12.25 0.91
CA ALA A 131 -14.30 11.53 1.76
C ALA A 131 -12.84 11.80 1.35
N ALA A 132 -12.54 11.79 0.05
CA ALA A 132 -11.21 12.06 -0.48
C ALA A 132 -10.73 13.48 -0.13
N ASP A 133 -11.58 14.50 -0.26
CA ASP A 133 -11.21 15.87 0.05
C ASP A 133 -11.09 16.10 1.56
N GLN A 134 -11.91 15.44 2.37
CA GLN A 134 -11.73 15.45 3.83
C GLN A 134 -10.39 14.82 4.22
N TYR A 135 -10.06 13.68 3.64
CA TYR A 135 -8.77 13.03 3.87
C TYR A 135 -7.58 13.90 3.48
N LYS A 136 -7.61 14.58 2.33
CA LYS A 136 -6.53 15.51 1.92
C LYS A 136 -6.32 16.62 2.94
N ARG A 137 -7.41 17.25 3.43
CA ARG A 137 -7.34 18.28 4.47
C ARG A 137 -6.72 17.76 5.77
N ASP A 138 -7.07 16.55 6.17
CA ASP A 138 -6.53 15.94 7.39
C ASP A 138 -5.06 15.54 7.24
N LEU A 139 -4.67 15.07 6.05
CA LEU A 139 -3.28 14.76 5.71
C LEU A 139 -2.42 16.04 5.70
N GLU A 140 -2.88 17.12 5.08
CA GLU A 140 -2.17 18.41 5.05
C GLU A 140 -1.90 18.93 6.46
N LYS A 141 -2.91 18.90 7.35
CA LYS A 141 -2.76 19.28 8.76
C LYS A 141 -1.75 18.38 9.48
N PHE A 142 -1.78 17.08 9.22
CA PHE A 142 -0.84 16.13 9.81
C PHE A 142 0.60 16.42 9.37
N LEU A 143 0.84 16.59 8.07
CA LEU A 143 2.18 16.88 7.53
C LEU A 143 2.75 18.19 8.07
N GLN A 144 1.92 19.24 8.16
CA GLN A 144 2.30 20.52 8.77
C GLN A 144 2.72 20.37 10.23
N THR A 145 1.97 19.56 11.01
CA THR A 145 2.27 19.33 12.43
C THR A 145 3.58 18.55 12.62
N GLN A 146 3.90 17.63 11.70
CA GLN A 146 5.08 16.76 11.79
C GLN A 146 6.33 17.35 11.12
N GLN A 147 6.25 18.54 10.51
CA GLN A 147 7.33 19.16 9.72
C GLN A 147 7.86 18.25 8.59
N ILE A 148 7.01 17.36 8.06
CA ILE A 148 7.35 16.52 6.92
C ILE A 148 7.15 17.37 5.66
N PRO A 149 8.15 17.46 4.74
CA PRO A 149 7.99 18.22 3.51
C PRO A 149 6.79 17.72 2.70
N VAL A 150 6.00 18.66 2.18
CA VAL A 150 4.87 18.41 1.27
C VAL A 150 5.37 18.32 -0.17
#